data_AF-A0A923TSD0-F1
#
_entry.id   AF-A0A923TSD0-F1
#
_cell.length_a   1.000
_cell.length_b   1.000
_cell.length_c   1.000
_cell.angle_alpha   90.00
_cell.angle_beta   90.00
_cell.angle_gamma   90.00
#
_symmetry.space_group_name_H-M   'P 1'
#
loop_
_entity.id
_entity.type
_entity.pdbx_description
1 polymer ?
#
loop_
_entity_poly.entity_id
_entity_poly.type
_entity_poly.pdbx_seq_one_letter_code
_entity_poly.pdbx_strand_id
1 'polypeptide(L)'
;METLKYRLIKSKKQYAEYCTTLQALVTGNDKSKVTKDEVELLTLLIEKWNAEHNTFDEVDPITLLKNLMQEKKITSTELAGILNVSKGLISDIWNYKKGLSKEVIRGLANYFKVSHEAFNRAYDLKDQAKAQRVLA
;
A
#
# COMPACT_ATOMS: atom_id res chain seq x y z
N MET A 1 36.50 -11.26 14.26
CA MET A 1 35.48 -10.26 14.63
C MET A 1 34.13 -10.90 14.43
N GLU A 2 33.28 -10.93 15.46
CA GLU A 2 31.91 -11.40 15.28
C GLU A 2 31.14 -10.42 14.40
N THR A 3 30.60 -10.92 13.29
CA THR A 3 29.77 -10.13 12.39
C THR A 3 28.32 -10.43 12.69
N LEU A 4 27.56 -9.41 13.09
CA LEU A 4 26.11 -9.51 13.19
C LEU A 4 25.53 -9.97 11.84
N LYS A 5 24.76 -11.07 11.88
CA LYS A 5 24.09 -11.68 10.72
C LYS A 5 23.14 -10.69 10.03
N TYR A 6 22.35 -9.97 10.82
CA TYR A 6 21.42 -8.94 10.35
C TYR A 6 21.71 -7.60 11.01
N ARG A 7 21.46 -6.52 10.26
CA ARG A 7 21.64 -5.13 10.70
C ARG A 7 20.43 -4.33 10.24
N LEU A 8 20.30 -3.11 10.75
CA LEU A 8 19.33 -2.16 10.20
C LEU A 8 19.52 -2.05 8.68
N ILE A 9 18.40 -2.01 7.97
CA ILE A 9 18.38 -1.82 6.53
C ILE A 9 18.77 -0.38 6.25
N LYS A 10 19.72 -0.17 5.33
CA LYS A 10 20.24 1.15 4.93
C LYS A 10 20.17 1.40 3.43
N SER A 11 19.70 0.43 2.64
CA SER A 11 19.61 0.54 1.19
C SER A 11 18.53 -0.37 0.62
N LYS A 12 18.00 0.00 -0.56
CA LYS A 12 17.05 -0.83 -1.32
C LYS A 12 17.61 -2.22 -1.68
N LYS A 13 18.93 -2.33 -1.91
CA LYS A 13 19.59 -3.62 -2.18
C LYS A 13 19.51 -4.55 -0.98
N GLN A 14 19.88 -4.05 0.20
CA GLN A 14 19.79 -4.82 1.45
C GLN A 14 18.34 -5.20 1.79
N TYR A 15 17.38 -4.31 1.54
CA TYR A 15 15.96 -4.61 1.67
C TYR A 15 15.55 -5.80 0.81
N ALA A 16 15.90 -5.80 -0.48
CA ALA A 16 15.57 -6.88 -1.40
C ALA A 16 16.20 -8.22 -0.96
N GLU A 17 17.47 -8.21 -0.53
CA GLU A 17 18.16 -9.39 0.00
C GLU A 17 17.46 -9.98 1.23
N TYR A 18 16.97 -9.12 2.13
CA TYR A 18 16.26 -9.54 3.34
C TYR A 18 14.89 -10.11 3.00
N CYS A 19 14.15 -9.50 2.06
CA CYS A 19 12.89 -10.04 1.55
C CYS A 19 13.06 -11.42 0.93
N THR A 20 14.08 -11.62 0.09
CA THR A 20 14.37 -12.93 -0.53
C THR A 20 14.70 -13.98 0.53
N THR A 21 15.49 -13.60 1.54
CA THR A 21 15.84 -14.50 2.64
C THR A 21 14.61 -14.87 3.46
N LEU A 22 13.79 -13.90 3.84
CA LEU A 22 12.54 -14.11 4.56
C LEU A 22 11.61 -15.05 3.78
N GLN A 23 11.45 -14.82 2.48
CA GLN A 23 10.65 -15.70 1.62
C GLN A 23 11.14 -17.14 1.68
N ALA A 24 12.45 -17.37 1.52
CA ALA A 24 13.05 -18.70 1.56
C ALA A 24 12.79 -19.39 2.91
N LEU A 25 12.96 -18.67 4.04
CA LEU A 25 12.71 -19.22 5.38
C LEU A 25 11.24 -19.59 5.60
N VAL A 26 10.32 -18.74 5.16
CA VAL A 26 8.87 -18.97 5.32
C VAL A 26 8.39 -20.14 4.46
N THR A 27 8.86 -20.24 3.22
CA THR A 27 8.52 -21.35 2.30
C THR A 27 9.28 -22.64 2.61
N GLY A 28 10.36 -22.55 3.38
CA GLY A 28 11.17 -23.69 3.77
C GLY A 28 10.46 -24.65 4.73
N ASN A 29 10.95 -25.88 4.79
CA ASN A 29 10.42 -26.93 5.66
C ASN A 29 10.96 -26.85 7.09
N ASP A 30 12.01 -26.08 7.35
CA ASP A 30 12.53 -25.92 8.71
C ASP A 30 11.60 -25.06 9.57
N LYS A 31 11.10 -25.62 10.66
CA LYS A 31 10.22 -24.98 11.64
C LYS A 31 10.86 -24.90 13.04
N SER A 32 12.20 -24.99 13.10
CA SER A 32 12.97 -24.82 14.32
C SER A 32 12.70 -23.46 14.98
N LYS A 33 12.94 -23.38 16.29
CA LYS A 33 12.78 -22.12 17.03
C LYS A 33 13.69 -21.03 16.48
N VAL A 34 14.94 -21.38 16.13
CA VAL A 34 15.92 -20.45 15.55
C VAL A 34 15.40 -19.84 14.25
N THR A 35 14.85 -20.66 13.36
CA THR A 35 14.27 -20.17 12.09
C THR A 35 13.05 -19.27 12.32
N LYS A 36 12.23 -19.55 13.33
CA LYS A 36 11.12 -18.67 13.70
C LYS A 36 11.60 -17.31 14.23
N ASP A 37 12.58 -17.32 15.13
CA ASP A 37 13.17 -16.09 15.69
C ASP A 37 13.83 -15.26 14.57
N GLU A 38 14.44 -15.92 13.58
CA GLU A 38 15.03 -15.28 12.40
C GLU A 38 14.00 -14.66 11.47
N VAL A 39 12.89 -15.36 11.21
CA VAL A 39 11.74 -14.84 10.46
C VAL A 39 11.14 -13.61 11.15
N GLU A 40 10.97 -13.67 12.47
CA GLU A 40 10.44 -12.55 13.26
C GLU A 40 11.36 -11.32 13.18
N LEU A 41 12.67 -11.51 13.37
CA LEU A 41 13.65 -10.44 13.26
C LEU A 41 13.67 -9.80 11.86
N LEU A 42 13.73 -10.61 10.81
CA LEU A 42 13.72 -10.12 9.42
C LEU A 42 12.45 -9.35 9.10
N THR A 43 11.29 -9.86 9.54
CA THR A 43 10.00 -9.20 9.38
C THR A 43 10.03 -7.81 10.00
N LEU A 44 10.48 -7.69 11.25
CA LEU A 44 10.58 -6.41 11.96
C LEU A 44 11.50 -5.40 11.25
N LEU A 45 12.64 -5.86 10.74
CA LEU A 45 13.60 -5.00 10.01
C LEU A 45 13.01 -4.49 8.69
N ILE A 46 12.31 -5.35 7.95
CA ILE A 46 11.64 -5.03 6.68
C ILE A 46 10.49 -4.05 6.93
N GLU A 47 9.64 -4.31 7.94
CA GLU A 47 8.54 -3.43 8.31
C GLU A 47 9.02 -2.03 8.70
N LYS A 48 10.08 -1.95 9.52
CA LYS A 48 10.70 -0.67 9.88
C LYS A 48 11.17 0.09 8.65
N TRP A 49 11.91 -0.56 7.76
CA TRP A 49 12.40 0.07 6.53
C TRP A 49 11.24 0.55 5.66
N ASN A 50 10.19 -0.26 5.49
CA ASN A 50 9.01 0.09 4.71
C ASN A 50 8.25 1.28 5.31
N ALA A 51 8.13 1.35 6.63
CA ALA A 51 7.51 2.49 7.30
C ALA A 51 8.30 3.79 7.04
N GLU A 52 9.63 3.72 7.06
CA GLU A 52 10.52 4.86 6.80
C GLU A 52 10.63 5.23 5.30
N HIS A 53 10.47 4.25 4.40
CA HIS A 53 10.66 4.39 2.96
C HIS A 53 9.38 4.16 2.18
N ASN A 54 8.24 4.48 2.80
CA ASN A 54 6.91 4.14 2.29
C ASN A 54 6.72 4.72 0.87
N THR A 55 7.00 3.91 -0.16
CA THR A 55 7.05 4.32 -1.58
C THR A 55 5.68 4.65 -2.16
N PHE A 56 4.64 4.61 -1.35
CA PHE A 56 3.32 5.01 -1.77
C PHE A 56 3.34 6.47 -2.29
N ASP A 57 4.30 7.32 -1.89
CA ASP A 57 4.39 8.73 -2.33
C ASP A 57 4.46 8.94 -3.84
N GLU A 58 4.87 7.93 -4.60
CA GLU A 58 4.94 8.00 -6.06
C GLU A 58 3.67 7.49 -6.76
N VAL A 59 2.76 6.81 -6.05
CA VAL A 59 1.60 6.15 -6.65
C VAL A 59 0.33 6.95 -6.37
N ASP A 60 -0.27 7.43 -7.44
CA ASP A 60 -1.59 8.06 -7.44
C ASP A 60 -2.62 7.18 -6.69
N PRO A 61 -3.35 7.71 -5.68
CA PRO A 61 -4.22 6.91 -4.81
C PRO A 61 -5.37 6.22 -5.57
N ILE A 62 -5.80 6.76 -6.70
CA ILE A 62 -6.81 6.13 -7.56
C ILE A 62 -6.22 4.96 -8.34
N THR A 63 -4.98 5.08 -8.80
CA THR A 63 -4.23 3.97 -9.42
C THR A 63 -3.99 2.85 -8.43
N LEU A 64 -3.57 3.17 -7.19
CA LEU A 64 -3.46 2.21 -6.11
C LEU A 64 -4.79 1.47 -5.86
N LEU A 65 -5.89 2.21 -5.76
CA LEU A 65 -7.22 1.63 -5.57
C LEU A 65 -7.58 0.62 -6.67
N LYS A 66 -7.29 0.96 -7.93
CA LYS A 66 -7.56 0.08 -9.08
C LYS A 66 -6.78 -1.23 -8.98
N ASN A 67 -5.49 -1.16 -8.67
CA ASN A 67 -4.65 -2.35 -8.52
C ASN A 67 -5.15 -3.25 -7.40
N LEU A 68 -5.45 -2.67 -6.23
CA LEU A 68 -5.97 -3.42 -5.08
C LEU A 68 -7.33 -4.09 -5.36
N MET A 69 -8.22 -3.40 -6.09
CA MET A 69 -9.49 -3.99 -6.53
C MET A 69 -9.28 -5.16 -7.50
N GLN A 70 -8.31 -5.05 -8.42
CA GLN A 70 -7.96 -6.15 -9.33
C GLN A 70 -7.39 -7.35 -8.58
N GLU A 71 -6.48 -7.13 -7.64
CA GLU A 71 -5.89 -8.19 -6.79
C GLU A 71 -6.96 -8.94 -5.98
N LYS A 72 -7.92 -8.18 -5.40
CA LYS A 72 -9.04 -8.74 -4.65
C LYS A 72 -10.19 -9.24 -5.52
N LYS A 73 -10.13 -9.02 -6.84
CA LYS A 73 -11.19 -9.36 -7.83
C LYS A 73 -12.56 -8.80 -7.47
N ILE A 74 -12.62 -7.55 -6.96
CA ILE A 74 -13.88 -6.88 -6.62
C ILE A 74 -14.25 -5.81 -7.64
N THR A 75 -15.55 -5.63 -7.82
CA THR A 75 -16.14 -4.62 -8.70
C THR A 75 -16.38 -3.30 -7.97
N SER A 76 -16.54 -2.21 -8.72
CA SER A 76 -16.92 -0.91 -8.16
C SER A 76 -18.28 -0.94 -7.45
N THR A 77 -19.18 -1.85 -7.85
CA THR A 77 -20.47 -2.06 -7.21
C THR A 77 -20.30 -2.68 -5.83
N GLU A 78 -19.45 -3.70 -5.70
CA GLU A 78 -19.16 -4.33 -4.42
C GLU A 78 -18.42 -3.38 -3.50
N LEU A 79 -17.46 -2.61 -4.02
CA LEU A 79 -16.75 -1.58 -3.24
C LEU A 79 -17.71 -0.52 -2.69
N ALA A 80 -18.70 -0.08 -3.48
CA ALA A 80 -19.72 0.86 -3.01
C ALA A 80 -20.50 0.29 -1.81
N GLY A 81 -20.84 -1.00 -1.85
CA GLY A 81 -21.48 -1.71 -0.74
C GLY A 81 -20.57 -1.83 0.49
N ILE A 82 -19.30 -2.20 0.31
CA ILE A 82 -18.31 -2.33 1.39
C ILE A 82 -18.12 -0.99 2.13
N LEU A 83 -18.04 0.11 1.37
CA LEU A 83 -17.82 1.43 1.91
C LEU A 83 -19.11 2.12 2.37
N ASN A 84 -20.27 1.50 2.15
CA ASN A 84 -21.60 2.07 2.40
C ASN A 84 -21.78 3.46 1.75
N VAL A 85 -21.40 3.58 0.47
CA VAL A 85 -21.53 4.80 -0.33
C VAL A 85 -22.28 4.54 -1.63
N SER A 86 -22.69 5.61 -2.31
CA SER A 86 -23.37 5.47 -3.60
C SER A 86 -22.42 4.97 -4.70
N LYS A 87 -22.94 4.18 -5.65
CA LYS A 87 -22.20 3.77 -6.86
C LYS A 87 -21.71 4.98 -7.68
N GLY A 88 -22.49 6.06 -7.67
CA GLY A 88 -22.12 7.33 -8.31
C GLY A 88 -20.85 7.94 -7.70
N LEU A 89 -20.72 7.92 -6.36
CA LEU A 89 -19.52 8.43 -5.69
C LEU A 89 -18.27 7.63 -6.08
N ILE A 90 -18.36 6.30 -6.11
CA ILE A 90 -17.24 5.45 -6.54
C ILE A 90 -16.87 5.74 -8.00
N SER A 91 -17.86 5.92 -8.87
CA SER A 91 -17.63 6.30 -10.28
C SER A 91 -16.95 7.68 -10.40
N ASP A 92 -17.36 8.66 -9.62
CA ASP A 92 -16.75 9.99 -9.60
C ASP A 92 -15.29 9.94 -9.13
N ILE A 93 -15.01 9.19 -8.07
CA ILE A 93 -13.64 8.96 -7.57
C ILE A 93 -12.78 8.25 -8.63
N TRP A 94 -13.31 7.18 -9.22
CA TRP A 94 -12.63 6.39 -10.26
C TRP A 94 -12.24 7.23 -11.48
N ASN A 95 -13.07 8.22 -11.81
CA ASN A 95 -12.90 9.12 -12.94
C ASN A 95 -12.24 10.45 -12.54
N TYR A 96 -11.66 10.57 -11.34
CA TYR A 96 -10.95 11.76 -10.87
C TYR A 96 -11.83 13.03 -10.83
N LYS A 97 -13.15 12.87 -10.67
CA LYS A 97 -14.09 13.99 -10.52
C LYS A 97 -14.22 14.43 -9.07
N LYS A 98 -13.99 13.51 -8.13
CA LYS A 98 -14.05 13.78 -6.68
C LYS A 98 -12.84 13.25 -5.94
N GLY A 99 -12.49 13.98 -4.89
CA GLY A 99 -11.54 13.60 -3.85
C GLY A 99 -12.03 12.40 -3.01
N LEU A 100 -11.10 11.72 -2.34
CA LEU A 100 -11.41 10.73 -1.30
C LEU A 100 -11.72 11.46 0.02
N SER A 101 -12.89 11.23 0.61
CA SER A 101 -13.20 11.75 1.95
C SER A 101 -12.45 10.96 3.03
N LYS A 102 -12.35 11.49 4.25
CA LYS A 102 -11.71 10.79 5.38
C LYS A 102 -12.40 9.47 5.69
N GLU A 103 -13.71 9.39 5.58
CA GLU A 103 -14.51 8.19 5.79
C GLU A 103 -14.17 7.13 4.73
N VAL A 104 -14.09 7.55 3.46
CA VAL A 104 -13.69 6.66 2.35
C VAL A 104 -12.26 6.16 2.55
N ILE A 105 -11.32 7.05 2.90
CA ILE A 105 -9.92 6.68 3.18
C ILE A 105 -9.84 5.62 4.28
N ARG A 106 -10.57 5.79 5.39
CA ARG A 106 -10.63 4.81 6.49
C ARG A 106 -11.22 3.49 6.04
N GLY A 107 -12.33 3.52 5.29
CA GLY A 107 -12.96 2.31 4.76
C GLY A 107 -12.02 1.52 3.84
N LEU A 108 -11.33 2.21 2.93
CA LEU A 108 -10.35 1.62 2.02
C LEU A 108 -9.16 1.02 2.77
N ALA A 109 -8.55 1.78 3.68
CA ALA A 109 -7.43 1.32 4.50
C ALA A 109 -7.79 0.06 5.30
N ASN A 110 -8.96 0.06 5.94
CA ASN A 110 -9.46 -1.07 6.73
C ASN A 110 -9.75 -2.32 5.89
N TYR A 111 -10.31 -2.15 4.70
CA TYR A 111 -10.65 -3.25 3.80
C TYR A 111 -9.41 -3.88 3.16
N PHE A 112 -8.51 -3.04 2.63
CA PHE A 112 -7.30 -3.50 1.94
C PHE A 112 -6.13 -3.80 2.87
N LYS A 113 -6.26 -3.49 4.18
CA LYS A 113 -5.21 -3.70 5.19
C LYS A 113 -3.93 -2.93 4.87
N VAL A 114 -4.09 -1.68 4.44
CA VAL A 114 -3.01 -0.74 4.16
C VAL A 114 -3.09 0.48 5.08
N SER A 115 -2.03 1.29 5.15
CA SER A 115 -2.05 2.52 5.94
C SER A 115 -3.02 3.55 5.34
N HIS A 116 -3.60 4.41 6.19
CA HIS A 116 -4.45 5.52 5.72
C HIS A 116 -3.69 6.47 4.78
N GLU A 117 -2.38 6.64 5.01
CA GLU A 117 -1.48 7.45 4.20
C GLU A 117 -1.44 7.01 2.74
N ALA A 118 -1.67 5.72 2.45
CA ALA A 118 -1.71 5.19 1.09
C ALA A 118 -2.82 5.83 0.23
N PHE A 119 -3.89 6.31 0.87
CA PHE A 119 -5.01 7.00 0.20
C PHE A 119 -5.14 8.48 0.57
N ASN A 120 -4.41 8.96 1.58
CA ASN A 120 -4.48 10.34 2.07
C ASN A 120 -3.48 11.26 1.34
N ARG A 121 -3.48 11.22 0.01
CA ARG A 121 -2.64 12.09 -0.83
C ARG A 121 -3.48 12.98 -1.73
N ALA A 122 -2.94 14.15 -2.04
CA ALA A 122 -3.49 15.00 -3.09
C ALA A 122 -3.28 14.35 -4.46
N TYR A 123 -4.26 14.51 -5.34
CA TYR A 123 -4.21 14.09 -6.74
C TYR A 123 -5.06 15.04 -7.57
N ASP A 124 -4.69 15.22 -8.83
CA ASP A 124 -5.38 16.17 -9.71
C ASP A 124 -6.78 15.67 -10.08
N LEU A 125 -7.77 16.53 -9.86
CA LEU A 125 -9.13 16.28 -10.30
C LEU A 125 -9.28 16.75 -11.75
N LYS A 126 -9.88 15.93 -12.61
CA LYS A 126 -10.09 16.22 -14.04
C LYS A 126 -10.87 17.52 -14.28
N ASP A 127 -11.78 17.87 -13.38
CA ASP A 127 -12.58 19.11 -13.49
C ASP A 127 -11.77 20.36 -13.09
N GLN A 128 -10.81 20.24 -12.17
CA GLN A 128 -9.89 21.34 -11.84
C GLN A 128 -8.82 21.56 -12.93
N ALA A 129 -8.33 20.46 -13.54
CA ALA A 129 -7.38 20.53 -14.66
C ALA A 129 -7.98 21.16 -15.93
N LYS A 130 -9.29 21.03 -16.15
CA LYS A 130 -10.01 21.74 -17.22
C LYS A 130 -10.17 23.24 -16.93
N ALA A 131 -10.51 23.60 -15.69
CA ALA A 131 -10.66 25.01 -15.31
C ALA A 131 -9.35 25.80 -15.44
N GLN A 132 -8.21 25.20 -15.09
CA GLN A 132 -6.89 25.82 -15.25
C GLN A 132 -6.47 25.99 -16.72
N ARG A 133 -6.84 25.06 -17.61
CA ARG A 133 -6.54 25.16 -19.06
C ARG A 133 -7.38 26.18 -19.83
N VAL A 134 -8.52 26.60 -19.29
CA VAL A 134 -9.37 27.64 -19.89
C VAL A 134 -8.92 29.05 -19.45
N LEU A 135 -8.13 29.14 -18.39
CA LEU A 135 -7.63 30.40 -17.80
C LEU A 135 -6.16 30.69 -18.14
N ALA A 136 -5.50 29.85 -18.92
CA ALA A 136 -4.12 30.00 -19.41
C ALA A 136 -4.11 30.20 -20.92
#